data_AF-K1IP44-F1
#
_entry.id   AF-K1IP44-F1
#
_cell.length_a   1.000
_cell.length_b   1.000
_cell.length_c   1.000
_cell.angle_alpha   90.00
_cell.angle_beta   90.00
_cell.angle_gamma   90.00
#
_symmetry.space_group_name_H-M   'P 1'
#
loop_
_entity.id
_entity.type
_entity.pdbx_description
1 polymer ?
#
loop_
_entity_poly.entity_id
_entity_poly.type
_entity_poly.pdbx_seq_one_letter_code
_entity_poly.pdbx_strand_id
1 'polypeptide(L)'
;MAFPGIISRLHPVSDPAQLQQQLTQGAQYRAEAFWLPALMQSHVSELLAALPDSCSLFLEQVSQNLSLRSHDGTLHNNEELITVNGQSIALATTPGDGGLVAESGMCEMTDWLEAGHRHFICSAAVQPVARAILNIWPLDPYLARHYLMTFTPLLKSATEAEYLEVFTARAHPANPHSDWVQAYMKLEKKLHRAYLDH
;
A
#
# COMPACT_ATOMS: atom_id res chain seq x y z
N MET A 1 -10.08 13.11 9.16
CA MET A 1 -9.51 12.74 7.84
C MET A 1 -10.37 11.63 7.26
N ALA A 2 -10.50 11.48 5.94
CA ALA A 2 -11.20 10.31 5.39
C ALA A 2 -10.31 9.06 5.55
N PHE A 3 -10.89 7.87 5.58
CA PHE A 3 -10.11 6.62 5.56
C PHE A 3 -9.27 6.56 4.26
N PRO A 4 -7.99 6.16 4.32
CA PRO A 4 -7.12 6.08 3.14
C PRO A 4 -7.66 5.10 2.10
N GLY A 5 -7.48 5.43 0.82
CA GLY A 5 -7.82 4.51 -0.27
C GLY A 5 -6.84 3.33 -0.35
N ILE A 6 -5.55 3.60 -0.16
CA ILE A 6 -4.52 2.56 -0.06
C ILE A 6 -3.78 2.67 1.27
N ILE A 7 -3.64 1.54 1.96
CA ILE A 7 -2.74 1.37 3.10
C ILE A 7 -1.52 0.56 2.64
N SER A 8 -0.35 1.19 2.73
CA SER A 8 0.91 0.63 2.22
C SER A 8 1.57 -0.24 3.27
N ARG A 9 1.53 -1.56 3.11
CA ARG A 9 2.20 -2.49 4.02
C ARG A 9 3.71 -2.41 3.86
N LEU A 10 4.39 -2.10 4.96
CA LEU A 10 5.84 -2.09 5.02
C LEU A 10 6.39 -3.52 5.00
N HIS A 11 7.47 -3.71 4.27
CA HIS A 11 8.21 -4.96 4.17
C HIS A 11 9.08 -5.15 5.42
N PRO A 12 8.99 -6.30 6.11
CA PRO A 12 9.90 -6.65 7.19
C PRO A 12 11.35 -6.60 6.71
N VAL A 13 12.11 -5.66 7.26
CA VAL A 13 13.53 -5.46 6.95
C VAL A 13 14.28 -5.32 8.25
N SER A 14 15.48 -5.92 8.32
CA SER A 14 16.36 -5.82 9.48
C SER A 14 17.29 -4.60 9.40
N ASP A 15 17.45 -4.02 8.21
CA ASP A 15 18.32 -2.85 7.97
C ASP A 15 17.50 -1.55 8.04
N PRO A 16 17.82 -0.63 8.98
CA PRO A 16 17.19 0.69 9.06
C PRO A 16 17.25 1.49 7.76
N ALA A 17 18.30 1.32 6.95
CA ALA A 17 18.42 2.01 5.66
C ALA A 17 17.34 1.54 4.68
N GLN A 18 17.01 0.25 4.68
CA GLN A 18 15.93 -0.29 3.86
C GLN A 18 14.56 0.21 4.33
N LEU A 19 14.32 0.32 5.64
CA LEU A 19 13.09 0.92 6.16
C LEU A 19 12.98 2.38 5.72
N GLN A 20 14.05 3.15 5.88
CA GLN A 20 14.07 4.55 5.46
C GLN A 20 13.84 4.70 3.94
N GLN A 21 14.33 3.76 3.13
CA GLN A 21 14.08 3.74 1.70
C GLN A 21 12.60 3.52 1.38
N GLN A 22 11.94 2.58 2.07
CA GLN A 22 10.49 2.36 1.92
C GLN A 22 9.69 3.63 2.27
N LEU A 23 10.03 4.30 3.38
CA LEU A 23 9.37 5.53 3.81
C LEU A 23 9.59 6.68 2.84
N THR A 24 10.84 6.87 2.39
CA THR A 24 11.19 7.94 1.44
C THR A 24 10.45 7.78 0.12
N GLN A 25 10.38 6.55 -0.41
CA GLN A 25 9.65 6.28 -1.63
C GLN A 25 8.14 6.40 -1.44
N GLY A 26 7.58 5.91 -0.33
CA GLY A 26 6.17 6.13 -0.03
C GLY A 26 5.82 7.62 0.05
N ALA A 27 6.68 8.46 0.64
CA ALA A 27 6.51 9.91 0.63
C ALA A 27 6.55 10.49 -0.81
N GLN A 28 7.49 10.05 -1.64
CA GLN A 28 7.60 10.47 -3.05
C GLN A 28 6.33 10.14 -3.85
N TYR A 29 5.72 8.98 -3.61
CA TYR A 29 4.46 8.56 -4.24
C TYR A 29 3.21 8.92 -3.44
N ARG A 30 3.34 9.79 -2.42
CA ARG A 30 2.25 10.33 -1.60
C ARG A 30 1.38 9.23 -0.97
N ALA A 31 2.01 8.24 -0.35
CA ALA A 31 1.33 7.24 0.45
C ALA A 31 0.40 7.90 1.49
N GLU A 32 -0.87 7.51 1.50
CA GLU A 32 -1.88 8.05 2.42
C GLU A 32 -1.72 7.47 3.83
N ALA A 33 -1.30 6.21 3.89
CA ALA A 33 -1.06 5.50 5.13
C ALA A 33 -0.04 4.37 4.96
N PHE A 34 0.59 4.02 6.07
CA PHE A 34 1.42 2.82 6.20
C PHE A 34 0.79 1.82 7.17
N TRP A 35 0.95 0.55 6.85
CA TRP A 35 0.69 -0.56 7.75
C TRP A 35 2.01 -1.13 8.25
N LEU A 36 2.19 -1.13 9.57
CA LEU A 36 3.35 -1.71 10.25
C LEU A 36 3.02 -3.15 10.69
N PRO A 37 3.66 -4.17 10.08
CA PRO A 37 3.52 -5.54 10.53
C PRO A 37 4.02 -5.75 11.95
N ALA A 38 3.46 -6.71 12.67
CA ALA A 38 3.81 -7.05 14.05
C ALA A 38 5.32 -7.36 14.21
N LEU A 39 5.94 -7.95 13.19
CA LEU A 39 7.38 -8.25 13.16
C LEU A 39 8.28 -7.00 13.23
N MET A 40 7.73 -5.82 12.96
CA MET A 40 8.46 -4.55 12.92
C MET A 40 8.08 -3.63 14.09
N GLN A 41 7.44 -4.14 15.14
CA GLN A 41 6.93 -3.33 16.25
C GLN A 41 8.03 -2.52 16.96
N SER A 42 9.27 -3.00 16.96
CA SER A 42 10.43 -2.28 17.49
C SER A 42 10.70 -0.94 16.80
N HIS A 43 10.24 -0.75 15.56
CA HIS A 43 10.46 0.46 14.77
C HIS A 43 9.35 1.50 14.90
N VAL A 44 8.29 1.22 15.66
CA VAL A 44 7.07 2.04 15.64
C VAL A 44 7.30 3.50 16.07
N SER A 45 8.12 3.73 17.09
CA SER A 45 8.38 5.08 17.59
C SER A 45 9.20 5.92 16.61
N GLU A 46 10.23 5.33 16.00
CA GLU A 46 11.05 5.99 14.97
C GLU A 46 10.22 6.31 13.74
N LEU A 47 9.37 5.37 13.33
CA LEU A 47 8.51 5.52 12.18
C LEU A 47 7.47 6.62 12.40
N LEU A 48 6.79 6.63 13.55
CA LEU A 48 5.83 7.67 13.89
C LEU A 48 6.47 9.07 13.87
N ALA A 49 7.72 9.19 14.33
CA ALA A 49 8.46 10.45 14.31
C ALA A 49 8.90 10.88 12.89
N ALA A 50 9.12 9.93 11.98
CA ALA A 50 9.56 10.19 10.61
C ALA A 50 8.39 10.49 9.64
N LEU A 51 7.17 10.05 9.95
CA LEU A 51 6.02 10.23 9.07
C LEU A 51 5.49 11.68 9.11
N PRO A 52 5.09 12.24 7.95
CA PRO A 52 4.39 13.51 7.93
C PRO A 52 3.01 13.39 8.60
N ASP A 53 2.48 14.50 9.12
CA ASP A 53 1.15 14.57 9.74
C ASP A 53 0.02 14.20 8.78
N SER A 54 0.24 14.29 7.47
CA SER A 54 -0.73 13.90 6.45
C SER A 54 -0.77 12.39 6.16
N CYS A 55 0.10 11.59 6.77
CA CYS A 55 0.21 10.16 6.50
C CYS A 55 -0.12 9.37 7.77
N SER A 56 -1.17 8.54 7.72
CA SER A 56 -1.57 7.71 8.85
C SER A 56 -0.65 6.51 9.05
N LEU A 57 -0.46 6.13 10.31
CA LEU A 57 0.18 4.90 10.71
C LEU A 57 -0.86 3.93 11.29
N PHE A 58 -0.90 2.73 10.73
CA PHE A 58 -1.71 1.63 11.24
C PHE A 58 -0.83 0.50 11.74
N LEU A 59 -1.11 0.04 12.95
CA LEU A 59 -0.36 -1.04 13.59
C LEU A 59 -1.14 -2.34 13.52
N GLU A 60 -0.47 -3.43 13.15
CA GLU A 60 -1.04 -4.78 13.27
C GLU A 60 -1.25 -5.19 14.74
N GLN A 61 -0.40 -4.68 15.64
CA GLN A 61 -0.50 -4.93 17.08
C GLN A 61 -0.39 -3.65 17.90
N VAL A 62 -1.12 -3.61 19.02
CA VAL A 62 -1.08 -2.50 19.98
C VAL A 62 0.35 -2.32 20.51
N SER A 63 0.85 -1.09 20.45
CA SER A 63 2.10 -0.71 21.12
C SER A 63 1.80 -0.12 22.49
N GLN A 64 2.34 -0.72 23.55
CA GLN A 64 2.22 -0.16 24.90
C GLN A 64 3.04 1.13 24.99
N ASN A 65 2.44 2.19 25.53
CA ASN A 65 3.07 3.50 25.76
C ASN A 65 3.37 4.35 24.50
N LEU A 66 2.77 4.04 23.35
CA LEU A 66 2.86 4.89 22.17
C LEU A 66 1.64 5.80 22.06
N SER A 67 1.86 7.12 22.00
CA SER A 67 0.81 8.09 21.71
C SER A 67 0.64 8.25 20.20
N LEU A 68 -0.26 7.45 19.63
CA LEU A 68 -0.69 7.58 18.24
C LEU A 68 -1.43 8.90 17.99
N ARG A 69 -1.32 9.45 16.77
CA ARG A 69 -2.06 10.67 16.36
C ARG A 69 -3.54 10.33 16.13
N SER A 70 -4.39 11.35 16.06
CA SER A 70 -5.85 11.17 15.95
C SER A 70 -6.30 10.31 14.75
N HIS A 71 -5.53 10.31 13.66
CA HIS A 71 -5.83 9.59 12.42
C HIS A 71 -4.99 8.31 12.24
N ASP A 72 -4.12 7.99 13.20
CA ASP A 72 -3.42 6.71 13.28
C ASP A 72 -4.34 5.67 13.92
N GLY A 73 -4.04 4.38 13.77
CA GLY A 73 -4.90 3.33 14.28
C GLY A 73 -4.22 1.99 14.53
N THR A 74 -5.01 1.03 15.00
CA THR A 74 -4.55 -0.32 15.30
C THR A 74 -5.60 -1.34 14.89
N LEU A 75 -5.13 -2.50 14.41
CA LEU A 75 -5.99 -3.64 14.12
C LEU A 75 -6.49 -4.26 15.43
N HIS A 76 -7.80 -4.42 15.52
CA HIS A 76 -8.47 -5.03 16.65
C HIS A 76 -9.04 -6.39 16.24
N ASN A 77 -8.74 -7.42 17.04
CA ASN A 77 -9.19 -8.81 16.85
C ASN A 77 -8.96 -9.40 15.44
N ASN A 78 -8.01 -8.87 14.68
CA ASN A 78 -7.78 -9.22 13.27
C ASN A 78 -8.97 -8.99 12.34
N GLU A 79 -9.91 -8.12 12.72
CA GLU A 79 -11.17 -7.94 12.00
C GLU A 79 -11.47 -6.47 11.69
N GLU A 80 -11.04 -5.54 12.54
CA GLU A 80 -11.43 -4.13 12.40
C GLU A 80 -10.24 -3.21 12.67
N LEU A 81 -10.03 -2.26 11.76
CA LEU A 81 -9.03 -1.23 11.92
C LEU A 81 -9.66 -0.01 12.57
N ILE A 82 -9.21 0.36 13.76
CA ILE A 82 -9.78 1.45 14.56
C ILE A 82 -8.73 2.54 14.74
N THR A 83 -9.11 3.77 14.39
CA THR A 83 -8.30 4.97 14.59
C THR A 83 -8.49 5.58 15.98
N VAL A 84 -7.53 6.36 16.45
CA VAL A 84 -7.58 7.01 17.77
C VAL A 84 -8.80 7.94 17.93
N ASN A 85 -9.24 8.61 16.86
CA ASN A 85 -10.43 9.47 16.90
C ASN A 85 -11.77 8.69 16.81
N GLY A 86 -11.72 7.35 16.77
CA GLY A 86 -12.90 6.49 16.78
C GLY A 86 -13.47 6.16 15.39
N GLN A 87 -12.84 6.57 14.28
CA GLN A 87 -13.22 6.03 12.97
C GLN A 87 -12.77 4.57 12.88
N SER A 88 -13.63 3.71 12.34
CA SER A 88 -13.29 2.30 12.10
C SER A 88 -13.65 1.84 10.69
N ILE A 89 -12.96 0.80 10.23
CA ILE A 89 -13.29 0.04 9.01
C ILE A 89 -13.05 -1.44 9.27
N ALA A 90 -14.06 -2.27 8.99
CA ALA A 90 -13.90 -3.72 9.03
C ALA A 90 -13.04 -4.21 7.86
N LEU A 91 -12.30 -5.30 8.06
CA LEU A 91 -11.68 -6.02 6.95
C LEU A 91 -12.77 -6.63 6.09
N ALA A 92 -12.64 -6.47 4.77
CA ALA A 92 -13.57 -7.04 3.82
C ALA A 92 -13.48 -8.57 3.84
N THR A 93 -14.63 -9.23 3.89
CA THR A 93 -14.74 -10.68 3.79
C THR A 93 -15.50 -11.10 2.54
N THR A 94 -16.35 -10.21 2.01
CA THR A 94 -17.17 -10.47 0.83
C THR A 94 -17.26 -9.24 -0.07
N PRO A 95 -17.21 -9.41 -1.40
CA PRO A 95 -17.41 -8.28 -2.32
C PRO A 95 -18.74 -7.56 -2.05
N GLY A 96 -18.67 -6.26 -1.81
CA GLY A 96 -19.80 -5.37 -1.58
C GLY A 96 -20.03 -4.98 -0.13
N ASP A 97 -19.28 -5.55 0.83
CA ASP A 97 -19.40 -5.18 2.24
C ASP A 97 -18.80 -3.80 2.57
N GLY A 98 -18.04 -3.21 1.64
CA GLY A 98 -17.45 -1.87 1.75
C GLY A 98 -16.24 -1.80 2.68
N GLY A 99 -15.76 -2.94 3.18
CA GLY A 99 -14.61 -3.05 4.07
C GLY A 99 -13.26 -2.82 3.39
N LEU A 100 -12.23 -2.83 4.22
CA LEU A 100 -10.83 -2.77 3.83
C LEU A 100 -10.38 -4.11 3.25
N VAL A 101 -10.09 -4.16 1.96
CA VAL A 101 -9.62 -5.37 1.28
C VAL A 101 -8.19 -5.67 1.71
N ALA A 102 -7.95 -6.88 2.22
CA ALA A 102 -6.63 -7.34 2.61
C ALA A 102 -5.70 -7.52 1.40
N GLU A 103 -4.38 -7.58 1.64
CA GLU A 103 -3.38 -7.74 0.57
C GLU A 103 -3.61 -8.98 -0.29
N SER A 104 -4.14 -10.07 0.29
CA SER A 104 -4.50 -11.28 -0.47
C SER A 104 -5.57 -11.03 -1.54
N GLY A 105 -6.48 -10.06 -1.31
CA GLY A 105 -7.54 -9.70 -2.26
C GLY A 105 -7.08 -8.79 -3.40
N MET A 106 -5.80 -8.35 -3.41
CA MET A 106 -5.26 -7.52 -4.49
C MET A 106 -5.23 -8.24 -5.84
N CYS A 107 -5.13 -9.58 -5.84
CA CYS A 107 -5.20 -10.37 -7.07
C CYS A 107 -6.58 -10.29 -7.74
N GLU A 108 -7.63 -10.04 -6.96
CA GLU A 108 -9.03 -9.92 -7.37
C GLU A 108 -9.48 -8.44 -7.35
N MET A 109 -8.55 -7.47 -7.40
CA MET A 109 -8.87 -6.04 -7.26
C MET A 109 -9.98 -5.58 -8.22
N THR A 110 -10.07 -6.13 -9.43
CA THR A 110 -11.18 -5.85 -10.36
C THR A 110 -12.55 -6.15 -9.74
N ASP A 111 -12.70 -7.33 -9.13
CA ASP A 111 -13.98 -7.80 -8.59
C ASP A 111 -14.36 -6.98 -7.35
N TRP A 112 -13.38 -6.64 -6.52
CA TRP A 112 -13.58 -5.76 -5.37
C TRP A 112 -13.98 -4.34 -5.79
N LEU A 113 -13.34 -3.78 -6.81
CA LEU A 113 -13.67 -2.46 -7.35
C LEU A 113 -15.07 -2.43 -7.99
N GLU A 114 -15.47 -3.50 -8.70
CA GLU A 114 -16.83 -3.67 -9.23
C GLU A 114 -17.87 -3.71 -8.12
N ALA A 115 -17.56 -4.39 -7.03
CA ALA A 115 -18.42 -4.45 -5.86
C ALA A 115 -18.40 -3.16 -5.02
N GLY A 116 -17.67 -2.13 -5.46
CA GLY A 116 -17.70 -0.79 -4.87
C GLY A 116 -16.66 -0.53 -3.78
N HIS A 117 -15.71 -1.44 -3.58
CA HIS A 117 -14.64 -1.23 -2.60
C HIS A 117 -13.70 -0.10 -3.02
N ARG A 118 -13.22 0.65 -2.02
CA ARG A 118 -12.35 1.81 -2.20
C ARG A 118 -11.12 1.79 -1.31
N HIS A 119 -11.00 0.80 -0.44
CA HIS A 119 -10.00 0.71 0.60
C HIS A 119 -9.26 -0.62 0.45
N PHE A 120 -7.94 -0.54 0.24
CA PHE A 120 -7.10 -1.73 0.03
C PHE A 120 -5.83 -1.65 0.85
N ILE A 121 -5.38 -2.79 1.37
CA ILE A 121 -4.02 -3.00 1.83
C ILE A 121 -3.22 -3.55 0.65
N CYS A 122 -2.05 -2.99 0.38
CA CYS A 122 -1.10 -3.59 -0.56
C CYS A 122 0.32 -3.41 -0.07
N SER A 123 1.25 -4.25 -0.55
CA SER A 123 2.68 -4.02 -0.39
C SER A 123 3.07 -2.58 -0.77
N ALA A 124 3.90 -1.95 0.06
CA ALA A 124 4.42 -0.61 -0.19
C ALA A 124 5.24 -0.55 -1.49
N ALA A 125 5.81 -1.68 -1.92
CA ALA A 125 6.50 -1.77 -3.20
C ALA A 125 5.54 -1.54 -4.37
N VAL A 126 4.29 -2.00 -4.28
CA VAL A 126 3.33 -1.91 -5.39
C VAL A 126 2.33 -0.76 -5.28
N GLN A 127 2.33 -0.04 -4.15
CA GLN A 127 1.38 1.04 -3.86
C GLN A 127 1.19 2.06 -5.00
N PRO A 128 2.23 2.53 -5.72
CA PRO A 128 2.02 3.53 -6.76
C PRO A 128 1.10 3.06 -7.88
N VAL A 129 1.23 1.78 -8.29
CA VAL A 129 0.38 1.17 -9.31
C VAL A 129 -1.03 0.93 -8.78
N ALA A 130 -1.17 0.40 -7.56
CA ALA A 130 -2.47 0.18 -6.93
C ALA A 130 -3.26 1.49 -6.78
N ARG A 131 -2.61 2.55 -6.28
CA ARG A 131 -3.21 3.89 -6.15
C ARG A 131 -3.61 4.47 -7.49
N ALA A 132 -2.75 4.32 -8.50
CA ALA A 132 -3.03 4.75 -9.86
C ALA A 132 -4.25 4.02 -10.46
N ILE A 133 -4.42 2.74 -10.20
CA ILE A 133 -5.62 2.01 -10.65
C ILE A 133 -6.86 2.50 -9.91
N LEU A 134 -6.78 2.65 -8.58
CA LEU A 134 -7.89 3.12 -7.75
C LEU A 134 -8.40 4.50 -8.15
N ASN A 135 -7.49 5.42 -8.51
CA ASN A 135 -7.83 6.76 -8.99
C ASN A 135 -8.42 6.76 -10.41
N ILE A 136 -7.98 5.86 -11.31
CA ILE A 136 -8.56 5.74 -12.67
C ILE A 136 -9.95 5.12 -12.60
N TRP A 137 -10.18 4.13 -11.73
CA TRP A 137 -11.41 3.34 -11.68
C TRP A 137 -12.71 4.17 -11.75
N PRO A 138 -12.94 5.22 -10.95
CA PRO A 138 -14.17 6.01 -11.02
C PRO A 138 -14.30 6.86 -12.30
N LEU A 139 -13.20 7.09 -13.03
CA LEU A 139 -13.16 7.92 -14.23
C LEU A 139 -13.28 7.07 -15.50
N ASP A 140 -12.53 5.97 -15.57
CA ASP A 140 -12.48 5.04 -16.69
C ASP A 140 -12.23 3.60 -16.21
N PRO A 141 -13.29 2.85 -15.87
CA PRO A 141 -13.17 1.45 -15.47
C PRO A 141 -12.54 0.56 -16.55
N TYR A 142 -12.70 0.90 -17.84
CA TYR A 142 -12.13 0.10 -18.93
C TYR A 142 -10.61 0.25 -18.97
N LEU A 143 -10.10 1.47 -18.81
CA LEU A 143 -8.67 1.73 -18.72
C LEU A 143 -8.06 1.10 -17.45
N ALA A 144 -8.74 1.21 -16.30
CA ALA A 144 -8.28 0.55 -15.07
C ALA A 144 -8.18 -0.98 -15.25
N ARG A 145 -9.18 -1.62 -15.88
CA ARG A 145 -9.13 -3.05 -16.23
C ARG A 145 -7.96 -3.39 -17.14
N HIS A 146 -7.68 -2.55 -18.13
CA HIS A 146 -6.54 -2.76 -19.02
C HIS A 146 -5.21 -2.83 -18.25
N TYR A 147 -5.01 -1.93 -17.27
CA TYR A 147 -3.83 -1.99 -16.41
C TYR A 147 -3.85 -3.20 -15.46
N LEU A 148 -5.01 -3.55 -14.91
CA LEU A 148 -5.20 -4.75 -14.08
C LEU A 148 -4.86 -6.04 -14.82
N MET A 149 -5.14 -6.14 -16.12
CA MET A 149 -4.71 -7.30 -16.94
C MET A 149 -3.19 -7.53 -16.93
N THR A 150 -2.39 -6.48 -16.71
CA THR A 150 -0.94 -6.58 -16.56
C THR A 150 -0.53 -6.71 -15.09
N PHE A 151 -1.23 -6.00 -14.19
CA PHE A 151 -0.87 -5.95 -12.77
C PHE A 151 -1.21 -7.26 -12.02
N THR A 152 -2.38 -7.84 -12.26
CA THR A 152 -2.83 -9.05 -11.57
C THR A 152 -1.88 -10.24 -11.75
N PRO A 153 -1.37 -10.55 -12.97
CA PRO A 153 -0.36 -11.60 -13.12
C PRO A 153 0.92 -11.33 -12.32
N LEU A 154 1.38 -10.06 -12.26
CA LEU A 154 2.56 -9.69 -11.47
C LEU A 154 2.31 -9.94 -9.98
N LEU A 155 1.15 -9.53 -9.46
CA LEU A 155 0.79 -9.79 -8.06
C LEU A 155 0.76 -11.29 -7.73
N LYS A 156 0.24 -12.12 -8.63
CA LYS A 156 0.14 -13.57 -8.44
C LYS A 156 1.48 -14.29 -8.42
N SER A 157 2.48 -13.78 -9.13
CA SER A 157 3.81 -14.40 -9.20
C SER A 157 4.86 -13.71 -8.34
N ALA A 158 4.51 -12.62 -7.63
CA ALA A 158 5.46 -11.84 -6.87
C ALA A 158 6.03 -12.61 -5.67
N THR A 159 7.31 -12.40 -5.43
CA THR A 159 8.02 -12.81 -4.22
C THR A 159 8.37 -11.59 -3.37
N GLU A 160 8.59 -11.80 -2.07
CA GLU A 160 9.02 -10.72 -1.18
C GLU A 160 10.38 -10.12 -1.62
N ALA A 161 11.27 -10.94 -2.19
CA ALA A 161 12.55 -10.48 -2.72
C ALA A 161 12.37 -9.51 -3.90
N GLU A 162 11.43 -9.79 -4.81
CA GLU A 162 11.12 -8.91 -5.94
C GLU A 162 10.49 -7.59 -5.46
N TYR A 163 9.62 -7.63 -4.45
CA TYR A 163 9.11 -6.39 -3.85
C TYR A 163 10.22 -5.54 -3.22
N LEU A 164 11.18 -6.15 -2.52
CA LEU A 164 12.33 -5.43 -1.99
C LEU A 164 13.23 -4.87 -3.11
N GLU A 165 13.41 -5.63 -4.19
CA GLU A 165 14.18 -5.22 -5.36
C GLU A 165 13.53 -4.02 -6.09
N VAL A 166 12.20 -3.86 -6.08
CA VAL A 166 11.51 -2.65 -6.61
C VAL A 166 12.03 -1.37 -5.98
N PHE A 167 12.22 -1.34 -4.66
CA PHE A 167 12.75 -0.14 -4.00
C PHE A 167 14.17 0.16 -4.50
N THR A 168 15.00 -0.88 -4.68
CA THR A 168 16.36 -0.74 -5.23
C THR A 168 16.34 -0.26 -6.68
N ALA A 169 15.42 -0.78 -7.49
CA ALA A 169 15.26 -0.43 -8.90
C ALA A 169 14.82 1.02 -9.11
N ARG A 170 13.98 1.57 -8.21
CA ARG A 170 13.63 3.00 -8.23
C ARG A 170 14.83 3.90 -7.94
N ALA A 171 15.69 3.50 -7.00
CA ALA A 171 16.90 4.26 -6.66
C ALA A 171 17.99 4.12 -7.75
N HIS A 172 18.06 2.96 -8.42
CA HIS A 172 19.09 2.63 -9.39
C HIS A 172 18.48 2.04 -10.68
N PRO A 173 17.77 2.86 -11.48
CA PRO A 173 17.00 2.36 -12.62
C PRO A 173 17.84 1.86 -13.80
N ALA A 174 19.15 2.17 -13.82
CA ALA A 174 20.08 1.72 -14.84
C ALA A 174 20.66 0.32 -14.57
N ASN A 175 20.51 -0.20 -13.35
CA ASN A 175 21.03 -1.53 -13.01
C ASN A 175 20.17 -2.62 -13.65
N PRO A 176 20.75 -3.79 -13.98
CA PRO A 176 19.97 -4.98 -14.31
C PRO A 176 19.12 -5.42 -13.10
N HIS A 177 17.87 -5.78 -13.36
CA HIS A 177 16.92 -6.27 -12.36
C HIS A 177 16.23 -7.54 -12.88
N SER A 178 15.56 -8.28 -12.02
CA SER A 178 14.74 -9.43 -12.43
C SER A 178 13.66 -9.05 -13.48
N ASP A 179 13.24 -10.03 -14.29
CA ASP A 179 12.22 -9.82 -15.32
C ASP A 179 10.90 -9.31 -14.72
N TRP A 180 10.55 -9.79 -13.53
CA TRP A 180 9.39 -9.33 -12.78
C TRP A 180 9.50 -7.84 -12.44
N VAL A 181 10.62 -7.41 -11.85
CA VAL A 181 10.84 -6.01 -11.46
C VAL A 181 10.85 -5.11 -12.68
N GLN A 182 11.48 -5.54 -13.78
CA GLN A 182 11.44 -4.77 -15.03
C GLN A 182 10.01 -4.61 -15.56
N ALA A 183 9.21 -5.68 -15.54
CA ALA A 183 7.81 -5.63 -15.95
C ALA A 183 6.97 -4.70 -15.06
N TYR A 184 7.13 -4.79 -13.74
CA TYR A 184 6.48 -3.89 -12.79
C TYR A 184 6.89 -2.43 -13.00
N MET A 185 8.19 -2.13 -13.08
CA MET A 185 8.69 -0.77 -13.29
C MET A 185 8.23 -0.16 -14.62
N LYS A 186 8.04 -0.99 -15.66
CA LYS A 186 7.46 -0.55 -16.93
C LYS A 186 5.98 -0.18 -16.77
N LEU A 187 5.21 -0.95 -16.02
CA LEU A 187 3.81 -0.67 -15.71
C LEU A 187 3.69 0.62 -14.87
N GLU A 188 4.49 0.76 -13.82
CA GLU A 188 4.54 1.96 -12.98
C GLU A 188 4.82 3.21 -13.81
N LYS A 189 5.85 3.18 -14.67
CA LYS A 189 6.20 4.30 -15.55
C LYS A 189 5.07 4.68 -16.52
N LYS A 190 4.36 3.68 -17.07
CA LYS A 190 3.20 3.93 -17.95
C LYS A 190 2.09 4.67 -17.21
N LEU A 191 1.75 4.21 -16.00
CA LEU A 191 0.74 4.84 -15.17
C LEU A 191 1.19 6.24 -14.74
N HIS A 192 2.40 6.39 -14.23
CA HIS A 192 2.90 7.69 -13.77
C HIS A 192 2.84 8.78 -14.86
N ARG A 193 3.13 8.44 -16.13
CA ARG A 193 2.97 9.38 -17.25
C ARG A 193 1.53 9.76 -17.53
N ALA A 194 0.60 8.79 -17.50
CA ALA A 194 -0.83 9.05 -17.67
C ALA A 194 -1.40 9.98 -16.57
N TYR A 195 -0.73 10.06 -15.41
CA TYR A 195 -1.09 10.96 -14.31
C TYR A 195 -0.50 12.37 -14.39
N LEU A 196 0.56 12.59 -15.19
CA LEU A 196 1.19 13.91 -15.33
C LEU A 196 0.60 14.74 -16.47
N ASP A 197 -0.10 14.11 -17.41
CA ASP A 197 -0.77 14.78 -18.54
C ASP A 197 -2.18 15.32 -18.20
N HIS A 198 -2.58 15.28 -16.92
CA HIS A 198 -3.86 15.81 -16.40
C HIS A 198 -3.65 16.81 -15.26
#